data_AF-A0A7S2PJD5-F1
#
_entry.id   AF-A0A7S2PJD5-F1
#
_cell.length_a   1.000
_cell.length_b   1.000
_cell.length_c   1.000
_cell.angle_alpha   90.00
_cell.angle_beta   90.00
_cell.angle_gamma   90.00
#
_symmetry.space_group_name_H-M   'P 1'
#
loop_
_entity.id
_entity.type
_entity.pdbx_description
1 polymer ?
#
loop_
_entity_poly.entity_id
_entity_poly.type
_entity_poly.pdbx_seq_one_letter_code
_entity_poly.pdbx_strand_id
1 'polypeptide(L)'
;GHAMPGLLDDDEYAKFEDKFDIKEDSLPQDHRVAEKRESPWAIPHVVEDPKRRVVGWRNGAPISKADQEKILTSDKRFLQEWRDAHKALAGSQASQPEETLANLPPAWQAFWSTVPELDAQSAFKQHKVVERKQEKKAEVHDVPDDEHALKLPEWPGDDRQDEAFERARMVLREGAEKLANSQRLALEWQEKLRSVRVLDMKEQQEWDIKNRRNNSASYAHGVMEGKIRSSDIYFQYISEDNKITHGKKVGTIRKAHVLLEQGINQMKNDVRQLLKVAAEALPAPPGEGGSFTNSKGHSGMSGTEEDGSGTDTNASGTGKRTGK
;
A
#
# COMPACT_ATOMS: atom_id res chain seq x y z
N GLY A 1 -36.63 -38.74 9.13
CA GLY A 1 -35.64 -39.75 9.52
C GLY A 1 -34.32 -39.41 8.88
N HIS A 2 -33.35 -38.95 9.67
CA HIS A 2 -31.97 -38.76 9.26
C HIS A 2 -31.09 -39.51 10.25
N ALA A 3 -30.28 -40.43 9.73
CA ALA A 3 -29.41 -41.31 10.49
C ALA A 3 -28.09 -40.60 10.81
N MET A 4 -27.61 -40.78 12.04
CA MET A 4 -26.31 -40.32 12.53
C MET A 4 -25.19 -41.28 12.04
N PRO A 5 -23.96 -40.79 11.77
CA PRO A 5 -22.81 -41.64 11.49
C PRO A 5 -22.32 -42.31 12.79
N GLY A 6 -22.02 -43.61 12.69
CA GLY A 6 -21.74 -44.51 13.81
C GLY A 6 -20.44 -44.23 14.56
N LEU A 7 -20.51 -44.41 15.88
CA LEU A 7 -19.39 -44.79 16.73
C LEU A 7 -18.79 -46.11 16.19
N LEU A 8 -17.47 -46.19 16.09
CA LEU A 8 -16.77 -47.46 15.94
C LEU A 8 -16.84 -48.21 17.28
N ASP A 9 -17.12 -49.51 17.20
CA ASP A 9 -17.19 -50.43 18.33
C ASP A 9 -15.80 -50.70 18.93
N ASP A 10 -15.72 -50.77 20.27
CA ASP A 10 -14.49 -50.94 21.06
C ASP A 10 -13.69 -52.21 20.70
N ASP A 11 -14.33 -53.18 20.04
CA ASP A 11 -13.72 -54.43 19.59
C ASP A 11 -12.77 -54.27 18.38
N GLU A 12 -12.86 -53.17 17.63
CA GLU A 12 -11.93 -52.88 16.52
C GLU A 12 -10.61 -52.23 17.01
N TYR A 13 -10.61 -51.60 18.18
CA TYR A 13 -9.41 -50.94 18.73
C TYR A 13 -8.39 -51.97 19.26
N ALA A 14 -8.87 -53.05 19.90
CA ALA A 14 -8.02 -54.10 20.45
C ALA A 14 -7.25 -54.92 19.38
N LYS A 15 -7.74 -54.95 18.12
CA LYS A 15 -7.04 -55.60 17.00
C LYS A 15 -5.95 -54.74 16.38
N PHE A 16 -5.87 -53.45 16.71
CA PHE A 16 -4.83 -52.56 16.20
C PHE A 16 -3.54 -52.65 17.03
N GLU A 17 -3.66 -52.90 18.34
CA GLU A 17 -2.51 -53.01 19.26
C GLU A 17 -1.71 -54.31 19.07
N ASP A 18 -2.37 -55.42 18.69
CA ASP A 18 -1.71 -56.71 18.46
C ASP A 18 -0.87 -56.77 17.15
N LYS A 19 -0.91 -55.69 16.34
CA LYS A 19 -0.18 -55.59 15.07
C LYS A 19 1.15 -54.84 15.18
N PHE A 20 1.44 -54.23 16.33
CA PHE A 20 2.68 -53.52 16.59
C PHE A 20 3.37 -54.13 17.83
N ASP A 21 4.19 -55.15 17.58
CA ASP A 21 5.03 -55.88 18.53
C ASP A 21 6.13 -54.97 19.12
N ILE A 22 5.75 -54.00 19.96
CA ILE A 22 6.65 -53.09 20.67
C ILE A 22 7.02 -53.73 22.01
N LYS A 23 8.11 -54.50 22.02
CA LYS A 23 8.72 -55.03 23.25
C LYS A 23 9.49 -53.93 23.97
N GLU A 24 9.12 -53.65 25.22
CA GLU A 24 9.74 -52.65 26.13
C GLU A 24 11.20 -52.93 26.52
N ASP A 25 11.84 -54.01 26.05
CA ASP A 25 13.14 -54.50 26.54
C ASP A 25 14.37 -54.11 25.69
N SER A 26 14.36 -52.97 24.99
CA SER A 26 15.50 -52.57 24.14
C SER A 26 15.99 -51.13 24.34
N LEU A 27 16.29 -50.76 25.59
CA LEU A 27 17.10 -49.56 25.87
C LEU A 27 18.49 -49.94 26.43
N PRO A 28 19.59 -49.51 25.79
CA PRO A 28 20.95 -49.77 26.27
C PRO A 28 21.24 -49.11 27.62
N GLN A 29 21.63 -49.91 28.59
CA GLN A 29 22.25 -49.49 29.85
C GLN A 29 23.74 -49.20 29.61
N ASP A 30 24.11 -47.91 29.50
CA ASP A 30 25.44 -47.35 29.78
C ASP A 30 25.31 -45.84 29.47
N HIS A 31 25.38 -44.89 30.42
CA HIS A 31 26.55 -44.54 31.21
C HIS A 31 26.14 -43.97 32.58
N ARG A 32 26.62 -44.60 33.65
CA ARG A 32 26.74 -43.99 34.98
C ARG A 32 27.93 -43.02 34.99
N VAL A 33 27.84 -42.03 35.88
CA VAL A 33 28.75 -40.88 36.11
C VAL A 33 28.53 -39.68 35.17
N ALA A 34 27.31 -39.14 35.20
CA ALA A 34 27.13 -37.71 35.00
C ALA A 34 27.65 -37.00 36.26
N GLU A 35 28.86 -36.44 36.19
CA GLU A 35 29.19 -35.24 36.96
C GLU A 35 27.98 -34.29 36.87
N LYS A 36 27.59 -33.66 37.97
CA LYS A 36 26.52 -32.64 37.98
C LYS A 36 26.93 -31.50 37.05
N ARG A 37 26.70 -31.66 35.75
CA ARG A 37 26.76 -30.58 34.77
C ARG A 37 25.53 -29.75 35.06
N GLU A 38 25.75 -28.64 35.74
CA GLU A 38 24.76 -27.58 35.88
C GLU A 38 24.14 -27.36 34.51
N SER A 39 22.81 -27.31 34.47
CA SER A 39 22.09 -27.09 33.23
C SER A 39 22.72 -25.89 32.51
N PRO A 40 23.04 -25.98 31.22
CA PRO A 40 23.54 -24.83 30.46
C PRO A 40 22.51 -23.68 30.40
N TRP A 41 21.29 -23.93 30.89
CA TRP A 41 20.19 -22.98 31.08
C TRP A 41 20.00 -22.55 32.54
N ALA A 42 20.99 -22.78 33.42
CA ALA A 42 20.92 -22.35 34.81
C ALA A 42 20.61 -20.85 34.91
N ILE A 43 19.82 -20.53 35.93
CA ILE A 43 19.18 -19.23 36.18
C ILE A 43 20.19 -18.07 36.04
N PRO A 44 19.81 -16.91 35.46
CA PRO A 44 20.72 -15.85 34.99
C PRO A 44 21.75 -15.26 35.97
N HIS A 45 21.68 -15.62 37.25
CA HIS A 45 22.52 -15.04 38.31
C HIS A 45 23.73 -15.90 38.70
N VAL A 46 23.90 -17.10 38.14
CA VAL A 46 24.94 -18.06 38.62
C VAL A 46 26.17 -18.17 37.70
N VAL A 47 26.11 -17.71 36.45
CA VAL A 47 27.27 -17.77 35.53
C VAL A 47 27.98 -16.40 35.46
N GLU A 48 29.11 -16.29 36.15
CA GLU A 48 29.87 -15.03 36.37
C GLU A 48 30.56 -14.46 35.12
N ASP A 49 30.70 -15.22 34.02
CA ASP A 49 31.41 -14.76 32.81
C ASP A 49 30.52 -14.70 31.55
N PRO A 50 30.18 -13.50 31.04
CA PRO A 50 29.33 -13.34 29.86
C PRO A 50 29.95 -13.89 28.56
N LYS A 51 31.28 -14.12 28.55
CA LYS A 51 32.02 -14.68 27.42
C LYS A 51 31.91 -16.19 27.31
N ARG A 52 31.68 -16.90 28.42
CA ARG A 52 31.51 -18.36 28.46
C ARG A 52 30.07 -18.80 28.31
N ARG A 53 29.14 -17.85 28.22
CA ARG A 53 27.72 -18.11 28.02
C ARG A 53 27.49 -18.83 26.69
N VAL A 54 26.77 -19.93 26.76
CA VAL A 54 26.30 -20.66 25.57
C VAL A 54 25.25 -19.80 24.86
N VAL A 55 25.49 -19.50 23.59
CA VAL A 55 24.59 -18.68 22.75
C VAL A 55 23.81 -19.55 21.77
N GLY A 56 24.29 -20.75 21.49
CA GLY A 56 23.65 -21.68 20.58
C GLY A 56 24.35 -23.03 20.56
N TRP A 57 24.01 -23.84 19.56
CA TRP A 57 24.58 -25.17 19.36
C TRP A 57 24.97 -25.34 17.88
N ARG A 58 26.11 -26.00 17.63
CA ARG A 58 26.54 -26.39 16.27
C ARG A 58 26.99 -27.84 16.31
N ASN A 59 26.39 -28.71 15.48
CA ASN A 59 26.67 -30.15 15.42
C ASN A 59 26.62 -30.85 16.80
N GLY A 60 25.69 -30.44 17.67
CA GLY A 60 25.53 -31.01 19.01
C GLY A 60 26.51 -30.49 20.08
N ALA A 61 27.43 -29.58 19.72
CA ALA A 61 28.31 -28.91 20.68
C ALA A 61 27.80 -27.50 21.04
N PRO A 62 27.89 -27.08 22.33
CA PRO A 62 27.51 -25.73 22.73
C PRO A 62 28.53 -24.72 22.19
N ILE A 63 28.05 -23.60 21.64
CA ILE A 63 28.89 -22.51 21.13
C ILE A 63 28.80 -21.29 22.04
N SER A 64 29.96 -20.72 22.37
CA SER A 64 30.07 -19.45 23.10
C SER A 64 30.01 -18.24 22.16
N LYS A 65 29.87 -17.01 22.69
CA LYS A 65 29.96 -15.78 21.88
C LYS A 65 31.27 -15.67 21.10
N ALA A 66 32.39 -16.00 21.75
CA ALA A 66 33.70 -15.94 21.13
C ALA A 66 33.85 -16.96 19.99
N ASP A 67 33.24 -18.13 20.14
CA ASP A 67 33.23 -19.16 19.10
C ASP A 67 32.30 -18.77 17.94
N GLN A 68 31.16 -18.15 18.25
CA GLN A 68 30.24 -17.62 17.24
C GLN A 68 30.93 -16.58 16.34
N GLU A 69 31.69 -15.64 16.92
CA GLU A 69 32.46 -14.65 16.15
C GLU A 69 33.52 -15.31 15.26
N LYS A 70 34.28 -16.28 15.80
CA LYS A 70 35.25 -17.04 15.01
C LYS A 70 34.58 -17.82 13.87
N ILE A 71 33.43 -18.45 14.11
CA ILE A 71 32.68 -19.20 13.10
C ILE A 71 32.18 -18.25 12.01
N LEU A 72 31.64 -17.08 12.38
CA LEU A 72 31.19 -16.06 11.42
C LEU A 72 32.33 -15.53 10.53
N THR A 73 33.56 -15.44 11.06
CA THR A 73 34.73 -15.01 10.27
C THR A 73 35.33 -16.11 9.38
N SER A 74 35.26 -17.37 9.82
CA SER A 74 35.92 -18.50 9.13
C SER A 74 35.04 -19.19 8.10
N ASP A 75 33.72 -19.20 8.28
CA ASP A 75 32.78 -19.93 7.43
C ASP A 75 31.82 -18.97 6.70
N LYS A 76 32.06 -18.78 5.40
CA LYS A 76 31.23 -17.89 4.55
C LYS A 76 29.78 -18.36 4.43
N ARG A 77 29.51 -19.67 4.54
CA ARG A 77 28.15 -20.22 4.43
C ARG A 77 27.34 -19.86 5.68
N PHE A 78 27.95 -20.04 6.84
CA PHE A 78 27.33 -19.69 8.12
C PHE A 78 27.07 -18.18 8.25
N LEU A 79 27.97 -17.34 7.72
CA LEU A 79 27.75 -15.89 7.67
C LEU A 79 26.50 -15.52 6.85
N GLN A 80 26.25 -16.22 5.75
CA GLN A 80 25.08 -15.99 4.91
C GLN A 80 23.80 -16.45 5.62
N GLU A 81 23.79 -17.64 6.20
CA GLU A 81 22.67 -18.14 7.02
C GLU A 81 22.35 -17.21 8.20
N TRP A 82 23.38 -16.69 8.88
CA TRP A 82 23.21 -15.73 9.96
C TRP A 82 22.60 -14.41 9.47
N ARG A 83 23.01 -13.90 8.31
CA ARG A 83 22.40 -12.70 7.69
C ARG A 83 20.96 -12.95 7.28
N ASP A 84 20.66 -14.11 6.70
CA ASP A 84 19.31 -14.47 6.27
C ASP A 84 18.38 -14.65 7.48
N ALA A 85 18.86 -15.28 8.56
CA ALA A 85 18.14 -15.37 9.84
C ALA A 85 17.93 -14.00 10.49
N HIS A 86 18.95 -13.13 10.48
CA HIS A 86 18.81 -11.76 10.98
C HIS A 86 17.85 -10.92 10.14
N LYS A 87 17.83 -11.13 8.82
CA LYS A 87 16.87 -10.48 7.91
C LYS A 87 15.44 -10.98 8.15
N ALA A 88 15.26 -12.27 8.40
CA ALA A 88 13.96 -12.85 8.76
C ALA A 88 13.46 -12.34 10.13
N LEU A 89 14.36 -12.24 11.12
CA LEU A 89 14.06 -11.66 12.43
C LEU A 89 13.76 -10.16 12.36
N ALA A 90 14.50 -9.41 11.55
CA ALA A 90 14.21 -7.99 11.32
C ALA A 90 12.87 -7.78 10.59
N GLY A 91 12.54 -8.65 9.63
CA GLY A 91 11.21 -8.68 9.00
C GLY A 91 10.08 -9.05 9.97
N SER A 92 10.36 -9.91 10.94
CA SER A 92 9.43 -10.29 12.03
C SER A 92 9.29 -9.20 13.10
N GLN A 93 10.35 -8.44 13.41
CA GLN A 93 10.24 -7.28 14.31
C GLN A 93 9.59 -6.08 13.63
N ALA A 94 9.71 -5.94 12.31
CA ALA A 94 8.92 -4.99 11.52
C ALA A 94 7.43 -5.37 11.46
N SER A 95 7.05 -6.57 11.88
CA SER A 95 5.66 -6.98 12.11
C SER A 95 5.22 -6.90 13.57
N GLN A 96 6.03 -6.34 14.47
CA GLN A 96 5.47 -5.70 15.66
C GLN A 96 4.56 -4.60 15.11
N PRO A 97 3.27 -4.53 15.49
CA PRO A 97 2.38 -3.52 14.95
C PRO A 97 3.03 -2.17 15.26
N GLU A 98 3.48 -1.48 14.21
CA GLU A 98 3.81 -0.06 14.27
C GLU A 98 2.71 0.60 15.10
N GLU A 99 3.11 1.38 16.10
CA GLU A 99 2.20 2.18 16.91
C GLU A 99 1.13 2.75 15.98
N THR A 100 -0.09 2.20 16.08
CA THR A 100 -1.18 2.45 15.12
C THR A 100 -1.61 3.92 15.13
N LEU A 101 -1.02 4.72 16.02
CA LEU A 101 -1.24 6.13 16.23
C LEU A 101 -0.06 7.02 15.79
N ALA A 102 1.14 6.48 15.51
CA ALA A 102 2.36 7.27 15.27
C ALA A 102 2.28 8.19 14.04
N ASN A 103 1.45 7.85 13.05
CA ASN A 103 1.25 8.64 11.84
C ASN A 103 0.05 9.61 11.91
N LEU A 104 -0.65 9.69 13.05
CA LEU A 104 -1.76 10.63 13.24
C LEU A 104 -1.25 11.98 13.78
N PRO A 105 -1.91 13.10 13.47
CA PRO A 105 -1.60 14.38 14.08
C PRO A 105 -1.59 14.30 15.61
N PRO A 106 -0.68 15.00 16.33
CA PRO A 106 -0.56 14.91 17.80
C PRO A 106 -1.86 15.18 18.56
N ALA A 107 -2.74 16.04 18.02
CA ALA A 107 -4.06 16.31 18.59
C ALA A 107 -4.99 15.09 18.57
N TRP A 108 -4.86 14.23 17.57
CA TRP A 108 -5.62 12.99 17.45
C TRP A 108 -5.00 11.90 18.31
N GLN A 109 -3.66 11.79 18.36
CA GLN A 109 -2.99 10.89 19.31
C GLN A 109 -3.44 11.16 20.75
N ALA A 110 -3.52 12.44 21.15
CA ALA A 110 -4.02 12.84 22.46
C ALA A 110 -5.48 12.41 22.68
N PHE A 111 -6.37 12.64 21.71
CA PHE A 111 -7.77 12.23 21.77
C PHE A 111 -7.92 10.72 21.99
N TRP A 112 -7.24 9.90 21.19
CA TRP A 112 -7.30 8.43 21.28
C TRP A 112 -6.63 7.88 22.55
N SER A 113 -5.61 8.55 23.08
CA SER A 113 -4.99 8.18 24.37
C SER A 113 -5.87 8.46 25.58
N THR A 114 -6.85 9.38 25.47
CA THR A 114 -7.74 9.77 26.56
C THR A 114 -9.02 8.93 26.67
N VAL A 115 -9.28 8.04 25.70
CA VAL A 115 -10.45 7.15 25.71
C VAL A 115 -9.99 5.69 25.90
N PRO A 116 -10.04 5.16 27.14
CA PRO A 116 -9.49 3.84 27.47
C PRO A 116 -10.12 2.66 26.72
N GLU A 117 -11.28 2.85 26.10
CA GLU A 117 -12.00 1.81 25.36
C GLU A 117 -11.58 1.69 23.90
N LEU A 118 -10.82 2.66 23.37
CA LEU A 118 -10.40 2.71 21.96
C LEU A 118 -8.89 2.55 21.76
N ASP A 119 -8.09 2.58 22.83
CA ASP A 119 -6.69 2.22 22.79
C ASP A 119 -6.53 0.68 22.78
N ALA A 120 -5.88 0.15 21.75
CA ALA A 120 -5.67 -1.28 21.57
C ALA A 120 -4.84 -1.88 22.73
N GLN A 121 -3.95 -1.09 23.34
CA GLN A 121 -3.13 -1.56 24.48
C GLN A 121 -3.92 -1.60 25.78
N SER A 122 -4.79 -0.62 26.04
CA SER A 122 -5.67 -0.64 27.21
C SER A 122 -6.74 -1.73 27.13
N ALA A 123 -7.31 -1.96 25.94
CA ALA A 123 -8.27 -3.04 25.68
C ALA A 123 -7.64 -4.42 25.93
N PHE A 124 -6.41 -4.65 25.47
CA PHE A 124 -5.68 -5.90 25.72
C PHE A 124 -5.37 -6.10 27.22
N LYS A 125 -5.00 -5.04 27.94
CA LYS A 125 -4.78 -5.09 29.39
C LYS A 125 -6.07 -5.44 30.15
N GLN A 126 -7.20 -4.85 29.76
CA GLN A 126 -8.50 -5.19 30.36
C GLN A 126 -8.92 -6.64 30.07
N HIS A 127 -8.72 -7.11 28.84
CA HIS A 127 -8.99 -8.50 28.47
C HIS A 127 -8.16 -9.48 29.33
N LYS A 128 -6.85 -9.23 29.50
CA LYS A 128 -5.97 -10.01 30.38
C LYS A 128 -6.41 -10.01 31.85
N VAL A 129 -6.99 -8.91 32.34
CA VAL A 129 -7.53 -8.83 33.71
C VAL A 129 -8.82 -9.62 33.86
N VAL A 130 -9.69 -9.61 32.84
CA VAL A 130 -10.93 -10.38 32.82
C VAL A 130 -10.65 -11.88 32.73
N GLU A 131 -9.70 -12.29 31.87
CA GLU A 131 -9.22 -13.67 31.72
C GLU A 131 -8.74 -14.24 33.07
N ARG A 132 -7.85 -13.53 33.79
CA ARG A 132 -7.40 -13.94 35.13
C ARG A 132 -8.52 -14.00 36.17
N LYS A 133 -9.55 -13.16 36.05
CA LYS A 133 -10.72 -13.20 36.95
C LYS A 133 -11.62 -14.40 36.64
N GLN A 134 -11.68 -14.85 35.39
CA GLN A 134 -12.41 -16.04 34.99
C GLN A 134 -11.67 -17.32 35.39
N GLU A 135 -10.35 -17.37 35.22
CA GLU A 135 -9.49 -18.47 35.71
C GLU A 135 -9.64 -18.66 37.23
N LYS A 136 -9.61 -17.57 38.01
CA LYS A 136 -9.85 -17.61 39.46
C LYS A 136 -11.26 -18.01 39.88
N LYS A 137 -12.26 -17.81 39.01
CA LYS A 137 -13.64 -18.24 39.27
C LYS A 137 -13.85 -19.71 38.89
N ALA A 138 -13.14 -20.20 37.89
CA ALA A 138 -13.13 -21.61 37.52
C ALA A 138 -12.43 -22.45 38.62
N GLU A 139 -11.35 -21.94 39.21
CA GLU A 139 -10.61 -22.63 40.30
C GLU A 139 -11.41 -22.72 41.63
N VAL A 140 -12.45 -21.91 41.81
CA VAL A 140 -13.30 -21.91 43.03
C VAL A 140 -14.52 -22.84 42.90
N HIS A 141 -14.76 -23.44 41.73
CA HIS A 141 -15.90 -24.33 41.47
C HIS A 141 -15.56 -25.84 41.63
N ASP A 142 -14.38 -26.20 42.13
CA ASP A 142 -13.99 -27.59 42.43
C ASP A 142 -13.91 -27.84 43.95
N VAL A 143 -14.98 -27.49 44.67
CA VAL A 143 -15.20 -28.01 46.04
C VAL A 143 -16.34 -29.03 45.96
N PRO A 144 -16.14 -30.30 46.37
CA PRO A 144 -17.19 -31.31 46.34
C PRO A 144 -18.33 -30.95 47.31
N ASP A 145 -19.56 -31.14 46.85
CA ASP A 145 -20.78 -31.07 47.66
C ASP A 145 -20.75 -32.14 48.77
N ASP A 146 -20.42 -31.73 49.99
CA ASP A 146 -20.69 -32.53 51.18
C ASP A 146 -22.17 -32.42 51.54
N GLU A 147 -22.90 -33.50 51.30
CA GLU A 147 -24.27 -33.75 51.72
C GLU A 147 -24.40 -33.74 53.26
N HIS A 148 -24.47 -32.55 53.85
CA HIS A 148 -25.09 -32.40 55.16
C HIS A 148 -26.56 -32.04 54.99
N ALA A 149 -27.41 -33.07 55.16
CA ALA A 149 -28.84 -32.94 55.38
C ALA A 149 -29.10 -32.04 56.61
N LEU A 150 -29.14 -30.74 56.38
CA LEU A 150 -29.68 -29.73 57.27
C LEU A 150 -31.18 -30.05 57.43
N LYS A 151 -31.52 -30.73 58.53
CA LYS A 151 -32.90 -30.76 59.02
C LYS A 151 -33.34 -29.31 59.21
N LEU A 152 -34.19 -28.84 58.29
CA LEU A 152 -34.90 -27.58 58.42
C LEU A 152 -35.64 -27.59 59.76
N PRO A 153 -35.41 -26.60 60.65
CA PRO A 153 -36.24 -26.42 61.82
C PRO A 153 -37.68 -26.25 61.36
N GLU A 154 -38.61 -27.04 61.89
CA GLU A 154 -40.04 -26.79 61.75
C GLU A 154 -40.32 -25.44 62.44
N TRP A 155 -40.47 -24.39 61.64
CA TRP A 155 -40.83 -23.07 62.15
C TRP A 155 -42.32 -23.09 62.54
N PRO A 156 -42.69 -22.58 63.73
CA PRO A 156 -44.07 -22.46 64.14
C PRO A 156 -44.81 -21.57 63.13
N GLY A 157 -45.96 -22.04 62.63
CA GLY A 157 -46.82 -21.29 61.71
C GLY A 157 -47.18 -19.93 62.28
N ASP A 158 -46.53 -18.90 61.75
CA ASP A 158 -46.84 -17.50 61.97
C ASP A 158 -47.24 -16.96 60.59
N ASP A 159 -48.52 -16.61 60.42
CA ASP A 159 -49.12 -16.18 59.14
C ASP A 159 -48.33 -15.04 58.46
N ARG A 160 -47.47 -14.34 59.21
CA ARG A 160 -46.55 -13.29 58.74
C ARG A 160 -45.35 -13.81 57.95
N GLN A 161 -44.87 -15.02 58.20
CA GLN A 161 -43.76 -15.64 57.46
C GLN A 161 -44.23 -16.19 56.12
N ASP A 162 -45.45 -16.73 56.06
CA ASP A 162 -46.05 -17.21 54.82
C ASP A 162 -46.29 -16.07 53.83
N GLU A 163 -46.79 -14.92 54.31
CA GLU A 163 -46.90 -13.70 53.48
C GLU A 163 -45.55 -13.15 53.00
N ALA A 164 -44.48 -13.29 53.79
CA ALA A 164 -43.14 -12.87 53.40
C ALA A 164 -42.54 -13.84 52.36
N PHE A 165 -42.80 -15.13 52.51
CA PHE A 165 -42.40 -16.17 51.57
C PHE A 165 -43.15 -16.05 50.23
N GLU A 166 -44.45 -15.78 50.25
CA GLU A 166 -45.22 -15.50 49.03
C GLU A 166 -44.76 -14.23 48.32
N ARG A 167 -44.46 -13.15 49.07
CA ARG A 167 -43.85 -11.94 48.51
C ARG A 167 -42.50 -12.22 47.87
N ALA A 168 -41.63 -12.99 48.52
CA ALA A 168 -40.33 -13.39 47.96
C ALA A 168 -40.51 -14.25 46.70
N ARG A 169 -41.49 -15.17 46.69
CA ARG A 169 -41.80 -16.01 45.53
C ARG A 169 -42.32 -15.21 44.35
N MET A 170 -43.14 -14.19 44.59
CA MET A 170 -43.59 -13.26 43.55
C MET A 170 -42.44 -12.44 42.97
N VAL A 171 -41.54 -11.92 43.81
CA VAL A 171 -40.34 -11.19 43.36
C VAL A 171 -39.41 -12.09 42.54
N LEU A 172 -39.22 -13.34 42.95
CA LEU A 172 -38.43 -14.32 42.18
C LEU A 172 -39.08 -14.64 40.82
N ARG A 173 -40.41 -14.75 40.77
CA ARG A 173 -41.14 -14.97 39.52
C ARG A 173 -41.01 -13.79 38.57
N GLU A 174 -41.20 -12.57 39.06
CA GLU A 174 -41.00 -11.35 38.27
C GLU A 174 -39.54 -11.21 37.81
N GLY A 175 -38.57 -11.58 38.66
CA GLY A 175 -37.15 -11.63 38.31
C GLY A 175 -36.85 -12.64 37.21
N ALA A 176 -37.45 -13.83 37.28
CA ALA A 176 -37.33 -14.87 36.26
C ALA A 176 -37.94 -14.44 34.91
N GLU A 177 -39.10 -13.78 34.93
CA GLU A 177 -39.74 -13.25 33.72
C GLU A 177 -38.91 -12.13 33.08
N LYS A 178 -38.34 -11.22 33.90
CA LYS A 178 -37.41 -10.19 33.42
C LYS A 178 -36.15 -10.80 32.80
N LEU A 179 -35.60 -11.84 33.43
CA LEU A 179 -34.44 -12.55 32.90
C LEU A 179 -34.77 -13.22 31.56
N ALA A 180 -35.90 -13.93 31.46
CA ALA A 180 -36.34 -14.55 30.21
C ALA A 180 -36.55 -13.52 29.09
N ASN A 181 -37.17 -12.37 29.39
CA ASN A 181 -37.33 -11.28 28.43
C ASN A 181 -35.99 -10.69 27.99
N SER A 182 -35.04 -10.52 28.92
CA SER A 182 -33.70 -10.03 28.60
C SER A 182 -32.92 -11.01 27.72
N GLN A 183 -33.05 -12.32 27.97
CA GLN A 183 -32.45 -13.37 27.15
C GLN A 183 -33.05 -13.40 25.74
N ARG A 184 -34.38 -13.28 25.61
CA ARG A 184 -35.04 -13.20 24.31
C ARG A 184 -34.54 -11.99 23.51
N LEU A 185 -34.49 -10.81 24.15
CA LEU A 185 -33.99 -9.60 23.52
C LEU A 185 -32.52 -9.75 23.09
N ALA A 186 -31.68 -10.38 23.92
CA ALA A 186 -30.29 -10.65 23.57
C ALA A 186 -30.17 -11.56 22.33
N LEU A 187 -31.00 -12.60 22.23
CA LEU A 187 -31.02 -13.48 21.06
C LEU A 187 -31.48 -12.74 19.80
N GLU A 188 -32.52 -11.90 19.89
CA GLU A 188 -32.98 -11.06 18.78
C GLU A 188 -31.87 -10.11 18.29
N TRP A 189 -31.11 -9.50 19.21
CA TRP A 189 -29.96 -8.66 18.84
C TRP A 189 -28.84 -9.47 18.22
N GLN A 190 -28.54 -10.67 18.73
CA GLN A 190 -27.54 -11.55 18.12
C GLN A 190 -27.92 -11.94 16.69
N GLU A 191 -29.19 -12.21 16.42
CA GLU A 191 -29.69 -12.50 15.08
C GLU A 191 -29.57 -11.29 14.16
N LYS A 192 -29.95 -10.09 14.63
CA LYS A 192 -29.75 -8.83 13.89
C LYS A 192 -28.27 -8.55 13.60
N LEU A 193 -27.39 -8.77 14.57
CA LEU A 193 -25.94 -8.64 14.38
C LEU A 193 -25.43 -9.64 13.33
N ARG A 194 -25.93 -10.87 13.35
CA ARG A 194 -25.56 -11.89 12.35
C ARG A 194 -26.03 -11.48 10.95
N SER A 195 -27.25 -10.98 10.80
CA SER A 195 -27.76 -10.54 9.50
C SER A 195 -26.99 -9.34 8.95
N VAL A 196 -26.66 -8.36 9.80
CA VAL A 196 -25.83 -7.21 9.41
C VAL A 196 -24.44 -7.64 8.95
N ARG A 197 -23.77 -8.56 9.66
CA ARG A 197 -22.46 -9.09 9.23
C ARG A 197 -22.52 -9.75 7.86
N VAL A 198 -23.59 -10.50 7.57
CA VAL A 198 -23.77 -11.12 6.25
C VAL A 198 -23.96 -10.08 5.15
N LEU A 199 -24.71 -9.00 5.43
CA LEU A 199 -24.89 -7.91 4.48
C LEU A 199 -23.58 -7.16 4.22
N ASP A 200 -22.83 -6.85 5.28
CA ASP A 200 -21.52 -6.19 5.20
C ASP A 200 -20.53 -7.02 4.35
N MET A 201 -20.45 -8.34 4.58
CA MET A 201 -19.62 -9.23 3.75
C MET A 201 -20.05 -9.23 2.28
N LYS A 202 -21.35 -9.19 1.99
CA LYS A 202 -21.86 -9.14 0.60
C LYS A 202 -21.53 -7.80 -0.06
N GLU A 203 -21.71 -6.70 0.66
CA GLU A 203 -21.38 -5.36 0.18
C GLU A 203 -19.88 -5.23 -0.12
N GLN A 204 -19.03 -5.75 0.77
CA GLN A 204 -17.59 -5.78 0.55
C GLN A 204 -17.21 -6.57 -0.71
N GLN A 205 -17.81 -7.75 -0.91
CA GLN A 205 -17.59 -8.54 -2.13
C GLN A 205 -18.02 -7.80 -3.40
N GLU A 206 -19.20 -7.16 -3.37
CA GLU A 206 -19.66 -6.35 -4.50
C GLU A 206 -18.74 -5.17 -4.77
N TRP A 207 -18.27 -4.51 -3.71
CA TRP A 207 -17.33 -3.41 -3.80
C TRP A 207 -16.01 -3.87 -4.40
N ASP A 208 -15.45 -5.00 -3.97
CA ASP A 208 -14.21 -5.55 -4.52
C ASP A 208 -14.33 -5.85 -6.02
N ILE A 209 -15.46 -6.42 -6.46
CA ILE A 209 -15.73 -6.70 -7.87
C ILE A 209 -15.80 -5.39 -8.67
N LYS A 210 -16.57 -4.42 -8.19
CA LYS A 210 -16.72 -3.10 -8.83
C LYS A 210 -15.39 -2.35 -8.88
N ASN A 211 -14.63 -2.37 -7.79
CA ASN A 211 -13.33 -1.73 -7.67
C ASN A 211 -12.32 -2.35 -8.62
N ARG A 212 -12.26 -3.69 -8.70
CA ARG A 212 -11.39 -4.38 -9.68
C ARG A 212 -11.74 -4.01 -11.11
N ARG A 213 -13.04 -3.94 -11.44
CA ARG A 213 -13.50 -3.52 -12.77
C ARG A 213 -13.12 -2.06 -13.06
N ASN A 214 -13.28 -1.18 -12.08
CA ASN A 214 -12.91 0.22 -12.19
C ASN A 214 -11.40 0.40 -12.40
N ASN A 215 -10.57 -0.34 -11.65
CA ASN A 215 -9.13 -0.32 -11.79
C ASN A 215 -8.68 -0.81 -13.18
N SER A 216 -9.31 -1.87 -13.69
CA SER A 216 -9.05 -2.36 -15.05
C SER A 216 -9.41 -1.31 -16.12
N ALA A 217 -10.59 -0.68 -15.99
CA ALA A 217 -11.02 0.38 -16.90
C ALA A 217 -10.09 1.61 -16.82
N SER A 218 -9.68 2.00 -15.63
CA SER A 218 -8.76 3.12 -15.39
C SER A 218 -7.39 2.85 -15.99
N TYR A 219 -6.87 1.62 -15.87
CA TYR A 219 -5.63 1.21 -16.51
C TYR A 219 -5.75 1.23 -18.04
N ALA A 220 -6.82 0.67 -18.60
CA ALA A 220 -7.06 0.69 -20.04
C ALA A 220 -7.16 2.12 -20.59
N HIS A 221 -7.84 3.02 -19.86
CA HIS A 221 -7.89 4.44 -20.18
C HIS A 221 -6.49 5.05 -20.16
N GLY A 222 -5.70 4.84 -19.11
CA GLY A 222 -4.33 5.38 -19.00
C GLY A 222 -3.41 4.90 -20.13
N VAL A 223 -3.53 3.64 -20.56
CA VAL A 223 -2.78 3.13 -21.72
C VAL A 223 -3.20 3.85 -23.01
N MET A 224 -4.50 4.04 -23.23
CA MET A 224 -5.00 4.73 -24.42
C MET A 224 -4.60 6.21 -24.44
N GLU A 225 -4.71 6.89 -23.31
CA GLU A 225 -4.26 8.28 -23.14
C GLU A 225 -2.76 8.40 -23.40
N GLY A 226 -1.96 7.46 -22.89
CA GLY A 226 -0.53 7.39 -23.15
C GLY A 226 -0.20 7.20 -24.64
N LYS A 227 -0.97 6.38 -25.35
CA LYS A 227 -0.83 6.19 -26.81
C LYS A 227 -1.21 7.44 -27.60
N ILE A 228 -2.32 8.09 -27.25
CA ILE A 228 -2.76 9.34 -27.90
C ILE A 228 -1.69 10.41 -27.69
N ARG A 229 -1.25 10.60 -26.44
CA ARG A 229 -0.22 11.59 -26.12
C ARG A 229 1.10 11.32 -26.84
N SER A 230 1.53 10.06 -26.94
CA SER A 230 2.77 9.74 -27.67
C SER A 230 2.63 9.96 -29.17
N SER A 231 1.45 9.68 -29.76
CA SER A 231 1.17 10.01 -31.15
C SER A 231 1.13 11.53 -31.40
N ASP A 232 0.53 12.31 -30.51
CA ASP A 232 0.46 13.77 -30.62
C ASP A 232 1.87 14.38 -30.59
N ILE A 233 2.70 13.93 -29.67
CA ILE A 233 4.11 14.35 -29.58
C ILE A 233 4.87 13.98 -30.86
N TYR A 234 4.67 12.77 -31.39
CA TYR A 234 5.31 12.34 -32.63
C TYR A 234 4.91 13.22 -33.82
N PHE A 235 3.61 13.49 -34.00
CA PHE A 235 3.14 14.37 -35.08
C PHE A 235 3.60 15.81 -34.88
N GLN A 236 3.70 16.29 -33.64
CA GLN A 236 4.27 17.59 -33.34
C GLN A 236 5.72 17.67 -33.84
N TYR A 237 6.57 16.69 -33.52
CA TYR A 237 7.95 16.65 -34.00
C TYR A 237 8.04 16.66 -35.52
N ILE A 238 7.22 15.86 -36.21
CA ILE A 238 7.17 15.86 -37.68
C ILE A 238 6.76 17.24 -38.21
N SER A 239 5.76 17.87 -37.59
CA SER A 239 5.28 19.19 -38.01
C SER A 239 6.37 20.25 -37.83
N GLU A 240 7.13 20.19 -36.75
CA GLU A 240 8.23 21.10 -36.46
C GLU A 240 9.40 20.89 -37.41
N ASP A 241 9.80 19.65 -37.67
CA ASP A 241 10.85 19.34 -38.64
C ASP A 241 10.48 19.79 -40.06
N ASN A 242 9.22 19.58 -40.46
CA ASN A 242 8.70 20.07 -41.74
C ASN A 242 8.72 21.61 -41.82
N LYS A 243 8.34 22.31 -40.74
CA LYS A 243 8.42 23.79 -40.68
C LYS A 243 9.86 24.27 -40.82
N ILE A 244 10.80 23.65 -40.12
CA ILE A 244 12.23 23.97 -40.20
C ILE A 244 12.76 23.72 -41.61
N THR A 245 12.46 22.56 -42.18
CA THR A 245 12.89 22.17 -43.54
C THR A 245 12.29 23.10 -44.60
N HIS A 246 11.01 23.44 -44.50
CA HIS A 246 10.36 24.41 -45.37
C HIS A 246 11.03 25.79 -45.24
N GLY A 247 11.27 26.27 -44.01
CA GLY A 247 11.97 27.53 -43.77
C GLY A 247 13.36 27.57 -44.42
N LYS A 248 14.13 26.47 -44.33
CA LYS A 248 15.42 26.33 -45.03
C LYS A 248 15.27 26.38 -46.54
N LYS A 249 14.31 25.64 -47.12
CA LYS A 249 14.05 25.63 -48.57
C LYS A 249 13.67 27.01 -49.08
N VAL A 250 12.74 27.69 -48.42
CA VAL A 250 12.34 29.06 -48.75
C VAL A 250 13.52 30.02 -48.63
N GLY A 251 14.33 29.89 -47.58
CA GLY A 251 15.56 30.68 -47.41
C GLY A 251 16.54 30.48 -48.56
N THR A 252 16.76 29.23 -49.00
CA THR A 252 17.63 28.92 -50.15
C THR A 252 17.07 29.48 -51.46
N ILE A 253 15.77 29.32 -51.71
CA ILE A 253 15.11 29.88 -52.91
C ILE A 253 15.24 31.40 -52.93
N ARG A 254 15.02 32.07 -51.79
CA ARG A 254 15.14 33.53 -51.69
C ARG A 254 16.57 34.00 -51.97
N LYS A 255 17.58 33.28 -51.44
CA LYS A 255 18.99 33.57 -51.75
C LYS A 255 19.30 33.37 -53.24
N ALA A 256 18.84 32.28 -53.83
CA ALA A 256 19.01 32.00 -55.26
C ALA A 256 18.34 33.08 -56.12
N HIS A 257 17.12 33.50 -55.78
CA HIS A 257 16.42 34.59 -56.45
C HIS A 257 17.25 35.89 -56.43
N VAL A 258 17.77 36.29 -55.27
CA VAL A 258 18.61 37.50 -55.15
C VAL A 258 19.88 37.39 -56.00
N LEU A 259 20.55 36.24 -56.02
CA LEU A 259 21.74 36.03 -56.86
C LEU A 259 21.41 36.10 -58.35
N LEU A 260 20.30 35.50 -58.79
CA LEU A 260 19.84 35.59 -60.17
C LEU A 260 19.48 37.02 -60.55
N GLU A 261 18.81 37.75 -59.68
CA GLU A 261 18.46 39.16 -59.89
C GLU A 261 19.72 40.03 -60.02
N GLN A 262 20.72 39.81 -59.16
CA GLN A 262 22.03 40.46 -59.27
C GLN A 262 22.71 40.13 -60.61
N GLY A 263 22.72 38.86 -61.02
CA GLY A 263 23.27 38.42 -62.31
C GLY A 263 22.55 39.06 -63.49
N ILE A 264 21.22 39.12 -63.45
CA ILE A 264 20.40 39.80 -64.46
C ILE A 264 20.75 41.30 -64.54
N ASN A 265 20.91 41.97 -63.40
CA ASN A 265 21.25 43.38 -63.36
C ASN A 265 22.68 43.64 -63.87
N GLN A 266 23.63 42.75 -63.57
CA GLN A 266 24.98 42.82 -64.12
C GLN A 266 24.95 42.67 -65.65
N MET A 267 24.27 41.64 -66.17
CA MET A 267 24.13 41.44 -67.62
C MET A 267 23.46 42.63 -68.31
N LYS A 268 22.42 43.22 -67.70
CA LYS A 268 21.79 44.45 -68.21
C LYS A 268 22.78 45.60 -68.30
N ASN A 269 23.65 45.76 -67.30
CA ASN A 269 24.68 46.80 -67.31
C ASN A 269 25.75 46.53 -68.37
N ASP A 270 26.20 45.29 -68.53
CA ASP A 270 27.17 44.89 -69.55
C ASP A 270 26.61 45.12 -70.97
N VAL A 271 25.34 44.79 -71.21
CA VAL A 271 24.65 45.08 -72.48
C VAL A 271 24.58 46.58 -72.74
N ARG A 272 24.25 47.40 -71.73
CA ARG A 272 24.25 48.87 -71.87
C ARG A 272 25.65 49.40 -72.19
N GLN A 273 26.69 48.86 -71.57
CA GLN A 273 28.07 49.24 -71.85
C GLN A 273 28.48 48.84 -73.27
N LEU A 274 28.16 47.62 -73.72
CA LEU A 274 28.40 47.16 -75.09
C LEU A 274 27.69 48.04 -76.11
N LEU A 275 26.42 48.40 -75.87
CA LEU A 275 25.68 49.32 -76.73
C LEU A 275 26.31 50.71 -76.76
N LYS A 276 26.82 51.20 -75.63
CA LYS A 276 27.55 52.47 -75.56
C LYS A 276 28.86 52.41 -76.36
N VAL A 277 29.66 51.35 -76.20
CA VAL A 277 30.91 51.16 -76.95
C VAL A 277 30.62 51.01 -78.45
N ALA A 278 29.57 50.28 -78.84
CA ALA A 278 29.16 50.14 -80.24
C ALA A 278 28.69 51.49 -80.82
N ALA A 279 27.98 52.30 -80.04
CA ALA A 279 27.60 53.66 -80.45
C ALA A 279 28.81 54.60 -80.57
N GLU A 280 29.82 54.47 -79.72
CA GLU A 280 31.08 55.23 -79.80
C GLU A 280 32.00 54.75 -80.93
N ALA A 281 31.92 53.47 -81.33
CA ALA A 281 32.66 52.89 -82.44
C ALA A 281 32.06 53.22 -83.82
N LEU A 282 30.82 53.69 -83.87
CA LEU A 282 30.25 54.29 -85.07
C LEU A 282 30.83 55.69 -85.24
N PRO A 283 31.52 56.00 -86.37
CA PRO A 283 32.01 57.35 -86.61
C PRO A 283 30.82 58.32 -86.62
N ALA A 284 30.98 59.46 -85.95
CA ALA A 284 29.94 60.48 -85.83
C ALA A 284 29.31 60.77 -87.21
N PRO A 285 27.97 60.76 -87.34
CA PRO A 285 27.34 61.28 -88.54
C PRO A 285 27.77 62.74 -88.70
N PRO A 286 28.07 63.20 -89.93
CA PRO A 286 28.53 64.55 -90.15
C PRO A 286 27.39 65.53 -89.85
N GLY A 287 27.48 66.23 -88.71
CA GLY A 287 26.79 67.48 -88.40
C GLY A 287 25.31 67.36 -88.00
N GLU A 288 24.96 67.81 -86.80
CA GLU A 288 24.39 69.14 -86.54
C GLU A 288 24.12 69.31 -85.03
N GLY A 289 24.31 70.54 -84.55
CA GLY A 289 24.33 70.87 -83.13
C GLY A 289 22.99 70.67 -82.42
N GLY A 290 23.07 70.40 -81.12
CA GLY A 290 21.88 70.26 -80.29
C GLY A 290 22.22 70.10 -78.82
N SER A 291 22.50 71.22 -78.18
CA SER A 291 22.46 71.39 -76.72
C SER A 291 21.20 70.76 -76.13
N PHE A 292 21.33 69.80 -75.22
CA PHE A 292 20.34 69.59 -74.17
C PHE A 292 21.02 69.23 -72.85
N THR A 293 20.99 70.22 -71.97
CA THR A 293 21.37 70.16 -70.57
C THR A 293 20.55 69.11 -69.84
N ASN A 294 21.24 68.28 -69.07
CA ASN A 294 20.72 67.25 -68.20
C ASN A 294 19.94 67.87 -67.03
N SER A 295 18.60 67.75 -67.01
CA SER A 295 17.75 68.14 -65.89
C SER A 295 17.19 66.92 -65.15
N LYS A 296 17.75 66.74 -63.96
CA LYS A 296 17.35 66.00 -62.76
C LYS A 296 15.82 65.98 -62.48
N GLY A 297 15.30 64.83 -62.03
CA GLY A 297 13.98 64.70 -61.36
C GLY A 297 13.43 63.26 -61.40
N HIS A 298 13.81 62.37 -60.48
CA HIS A 298 13.04 62.00 -59.28
C HIS A 298 11.70 61.29 -59.56
N SER A 299 11.73 59.96 -59.67
CA SER A 299 10.54 59.10 -59.61
C SER A 299 10.43 58.46 -58.23
N GLY A 300 9.64 59.07 -57.35
CA GLY A 300 9.20 58.47 -56.09
C GLY A 300 8.13 57.42 -56.36
N MET A 301 8.41 56.17 -56.00
CA MET A 301 7.39 55.14 -55.83
C MET A 301 6.76 55.32 -54.44
N SER A 302 5.51 55.79 -54.40
CA SER A 302 4.65 55.73 -53.22
C SER A 302 3.54 54.74 -53.54
N GLY A 303 3.72 53.50 -53.08
CA GLY A 303 2.68 52.49 -53.05
C GLY A 303 1.86 52.65 -51.77
N THR A 304 0.62 53.05 -51.92
CA THR A 304 -0.43 52.97 -50.89
C THR A 304 -1.49 52.08 -51.48
N GLU A 305 -1.70 50.89 -50.91
CA GLU A 305 -3.01 50.30 -50.63
C GLU A 305 -2.85 48.94 -49.94
N GLU A 306 -3.60 48.81 -48.84
CA GLU A 306 -4.21 47.61 -48.26
C GLU A 306 -3.32 46.48 -47.72
N ASP A 307 -3.17 46.45 -46.38
CA ASP A 307 -3.62 45.30 -45.58
C ASP A 307 -3.61 45.66 -44.08
N GLY A 308 -4.80 45.93 -43.55
CA GLY A 308 -5.05 46.18 -42.13
C GLY A 308 -6.23 45.35 -41.67
N SER A 309 -6.02 44.04 -41.48
CA SER A 309 -7.02 43.11 -40.95
C SER A 309 -6.37 42.17 -39.92
N GLY A 310 -6.90 42.20 -38.69
CA GLY A 310 -6.83 41.08 -37.74
C GLY A 310 -5.67 41.07 -36.73
N THR A 311 -5.71 41.98 -35.75
CA THR A 311 -5.06 41.75 -34.45
C THR A 311 -6.11 41.26 -33.45
N ASP A 312 -6.28 39.94 -33.37
CA ASP A 312 -6.93 39.30 -32.22
C ASP A 312 -5.85 38.78 -31.27
N THR A 313 -5.58 39.56 -30.23
CA THR A 313 -4.86 39.14 -29.03
C THR A 313 -5.84 39.09 -27.87
N ASN A 314 -5.66 38.07 -27.00
CA ASN A 314 -6.28 37.79 -25.71
C ASN A 314 -7.57 36.94 -25.68
N ALA A 315 -7.40 35.70 -25.24
CA ALA A 315 -8.14 35.19 -24.09
C ALA A 315 -7.34 34.08 -23.36
N SER A 316 -6.59 34.47 -22.34
CA SER A 316 -6.27 33.58 -21.21
C SER A 316 -7.57 33.29 -20.46
N GLY A 317 -7.94 32.02 -20.36
CA GLY A 317 -9.09 31.55 -19.59
C GLY A 317 -8.68 30.47 -18.60
N THR A 318 -8.14 30.91 -17.46
CA THR A 318 -7.98 30.08 -16.26
C THR A 318 -9.36 29.81 -15.65
N GLY A 319 -9.89 28.61 -15.86
CA GLY A 319 -11.14 28.11 -15.24
C GLY A 319 -10.89 27.52 -13.86
N LYS A 320 -11.25 28.29 -12.83
CA LYS A 320 -11.14 27.98 -11.41
C LYS A 320 -12.31 27.07 -10.96
N ARG A 321 -11.98 26.13 -10.08
CA ARG A 321 -12.87 25.33 -9.21
C ARG A 321 -14.14 26.07 -8.77
N THR A 322 -15.27 25.37 -8.80
CA THR A 322 -16.31 25.52 -7.78
C THR A 322 -16.73 24.13 -7.31
N GLY A 323 -16.65 23.92 -6.00
CA GLY A 323 -17.27 22.81 -5.32
C GLY A 323 -18.66 23.20 -4.84
N LYS A 324 -19.57 22.24 -4.89
CA LYS A 324 -20.71 22.06 -4.01
C LYS A 324 -20.97 20.57 -3.89
#